data_AF-A0A9D0A890-F1
#
_entry.id   AF-A0A9D0A890-F1
#
_cell.length_a   1.000
_cell.length_b   1.000
_cell.length_c   1.000
_cell.angle_alpha   90.00
_cell.angle_beta   90.00
_cell.angle_gamma   90.00
#
_symmetry.space_group_name_H-M   'P 1'
#
loop_
_entity.id
_entity.type
_entity.pdbx_description
1 polymer ?
#
loop_
_entity_poly.entity_id
_entity_poly.type
_entity_poly.pdbx_seq_one_letter_code
_entity_poly.pdbx_strand_id
1 'polypeptide(L)'
;MFQSPPKHSRDFPRLFFISLWFGMLVYIFSHALPLLALNSSVISSATAARLSCITIPAVFLSGLFLPRVETNHLLRLSVTYTLLSGILVILYVGLLAAINPFSLNNGQLRSIYFYFLLAVTFLFFPLRKLIKNLVNHCIDSGHSDYRTLLCNFSGRISSSLHLPDLIEVLVSDLPKQLGITGVGLMIMEEKRSRLYPETLRFGSYLWSASRLITLLREGTHFFFCAPVPDDPKLSEELLEIQAAGFSLVYGLQGGSQFGGMLLLGPRKDGRGYSHRDVQVFSTLANQVTIAVENALNYETLSESNRQLQALYDKLVQAEKMAALGEMTTILAHELRNPLGIIRSSAQFLVKGERKPAMQRKLLGYIVDEVDNLNLVISNLLGLARHKPPHFRRVDIKAETAEAVAKWRQCPEHNKRVAIDLTLPEHLPVLYADFKQLRHVLYNCFANREEVMSDGGKITICAQELAGERLELRLTDTGPGV
;
A
#
# COMPACT_ATOMS: atom_id res chain seq x y z
N MET A 1 -7.51 11.11 -33.37
CA MET A 1 -6.94 11.50 -34.67
C MET A 1 -6.78 13.00 -34.67
N PHE A 2 -5.65 13.53 -34.20
CA PHE A 2 -5.30 14.95 -34.37
C PHE A 2 -3.79 15.04 -34.56
N GLN A 3 -3.41 15.47 -35.75
CA GLN A 3 -2.03 15.71 -36.13
C GLN A 3 -1.51 16.87 -35.30
N SER A 4 -0.52 16.59 -34.47
CA SER A 4 0.46 17.60 -34.04
C SER A 4 1.00 18.31 -35.29
N PRO A 5 1.37 19.60 -35.21
CA PRO A 5 2.03 20.27 -36.33
C PRO A 5 3.22 19.41 -36.76
N PRO A 6 3.46 19.24 -38.07
CA PRO A 6 4.40 18.24 -38.55
C PRO A 6 5.75 18.41 -37.85
N LYS A 7 6.17 17.35 -37.16
CA LYS A 7 7.47 17.16 -36.47
C LYS A 7 8.66 17.67 -37.28
N HIS A 8 8.50 17.74 -38.60
CA HIS A 8 9.49 18.20 -39.56
C HIS A 8 9.97 19.63 -39.35
N SER A 9 9.18 20.60 -38.83
CA SER A 9 9.63 22.01 -38.84
C SER A 9 10.67 22.36 -37.77
N ARG A 10 10.67 21.71 -36.60
CA ARG A 10 11.62 21.99 -35.51
C ARG A 10 12.96 21.27 -35.65
N ASP A 11 12.97 20.10 -36.27
CA ASP A 11 14.20 19.35 -36.53
C ASP A 11 14.85 19.74 -37.87
N PHE A 12 14.13 20.43 -38.77
CA PHE A 12 14.65 20.91 -40.07
C PHE A 12 15.99 21.64 -39.98
N PRO A 13 16.17 22.68 -39.12
CA PRO A 13 17.46 23.36 -39.03
C PRO A 13 18.55 22.41 -38.53
N ARG A 14 18.25 21.53 -37.56
CA ARG A 14 19.23 20.58 -37.01
C ARG A 14 19.66 19.54 -38.04
N LEU A 15 18.70 18.98 -38.78
CA LEU A 15 18.94 18.01 -39.84
C LEU A 15 19.71 18.65 -41.00
N PHE A 16 19.40 19.90 -41.34
CA PHE A 16 20.16 20.67 -42.32
C PHE A 16 21.61 20.89 -41.88
N PHE A 17 21.84 21.30 -40.61
CA PHE A 17 23.19 21.44 -40.08
C PHE A 17 23.97 20.12 -40.06
N ILE A 18 23.34 19.00 -39.66
CA ILE A 18 23.98 17.67 -39.67
C ILE A 18 24.39 17.28 -41.10
N SER A 19 23.49 17.46 -42.07
CA SER A 19 23.77 17.12 -43.47
C SER A 19 24.86 18.00 -44.07
N LEU A 20 24.83 19.31 -43.83
CA LEU A 20 25.86 20.25 -44.27
C LEU A 20 27.23 19.89 -43.69
N TRP A 21 27.27 19.52 -42.42
CA TRP A 21 28.49 19.14 -41.73
C TRP A 21 29.07 17.81 -42.23
N PHE A 22 28.20 16.83 -42.52
CA PHE A 22 28.61 15.57 -43.13
C PHE A 22 29.17 15.75 -44.55
N GLY A 23 28.58 16.66 -45.34
CA GLY A 23 29.13 17.07 -46.63
C GLY A 23 30.51 17.73 -46.50
N MET A 24 30.66 18.64 -45.53
CA MET A 24 31.94 19.31 -45.28
C MET A 24 33.05 18.33 -44.89
N LEU A 25 32.73 17.29 -44.11
CA LEU A 25 33.69 16.24 -43.75
C LEU A 25 34.18 15.45 -44.95
N VAL A 26 33.27 15.08 -45.87
CA VAL A 26 33.66 14.37 -47.09
C VAL A 26 34.66 15.20 -47.89
N TYR A 27 34.46 16.52 -48.00
CA TYR A 27 35.40 17.42 -48.66
C TYR A 27 36.75 17.54 -47.92
N ILE A 28 36.71 17.74 -46.60
CA ILE A 28 37.91 17.91 -45.79
C ILE A 28 38.80 16.66 -45.88
N PHE A 29 38.22 15.46 -45.73
CA PHE A 29 38.99 14.22 -45.73
C PHE A 29 39.44 13.78 -47.12
N SER A 30 38.65 14.03 -48.17
CA SER A 30 39.00 13.59 -49.53
C SER A 30 39.96 14.52 -50.26
N HIS A 31 39.99 15.81 -49.91
CA HIS A 31 40.75 16.81 -50.66
C HIS A 31 41.59 17.75 -49.79
N ALA A 32 41.00 18.43 -48.81
CA ALA A 32 41.72 19.49 -48.07
C ALA A 32 42.88 18.94 -47.22
N LEU A 33 42.65 17.81 -46.54
CA LEU A 33 43.65 17.22 -45.65
C LEU A 33 44.81 16.54 -46.39
N PRO A 34 44.58 15.74 -47.45
CA PRO A 34 45.68 15.21 -48.26
C PRO A 34 46.53 16.32 -48.90
N LEU A 35 45.88 17.41 -49.36
CA LEU A 35 46.59 18.54 -49.96
C LEU A 35 47.52 19.23 -48.95
N LEU A 36 47.06 19.42 -47.71
CA LEU A 36 47.86 20.01 -46.61
C LEU A 36 48.99 19.09 -46.13
N ALA A 37 48.78 17.77 -46.12
CA ALA A 37 49.71 16.82 -45.50
C ALA A 37 50.74 16.23 -46.47
N LEU A 38 50.38 16.04 -47.74
CA LEU A 38 51.17 15.30 -48.73
C LEU A 38 51.53 16.15 -49.95
N ASN A 39 51.17 17.44 -49.95
CA ASN A 39 51.27 18.36 -51.09
C ASN A 39 50.72 17.77 -52.41
N SER A 40 49.82 16.80 -52.29
CA SER A 40 49.22 16.04 -53.39
C SER A 40 47.81 15.64 -52.98
N SER A 41 46.84 15.85 -53.87
CA SER A 41 45.45 15.51 -53.60
C SER A 41 45.15 14.07 -54.02
N VAL A 42 44.58 13.26 -53.12
CA VAL A 42 44.12 11.88 -53.44
C VAL A 42 43.03 11.90 -54.51
N ILE A 43 42.20 12.96 -54.54
CA ILE A 43 41.12 13.18 -55.49
C ILE A 43 41.11 14.67 -55.91
N SER A 44 40.82 14.97 -57.18
CA SER A 44 40.65 16.36 -57.66
C SER A 44 39.57 17.12 -56.89
N SER A 45 39.78 18.42 -56.69
CA SER A 45 38.86 19.30 -55.93
C SER A 45 37.42 19.23 -56.45
N ALA A 46 37.25 19.13 -57.77
CA ALA A 46 35.97 19.05 -58.43
C ALA A 46 35.23 17.73 -58.15
N THR A 47 35.94 16.62 -57.92
CA THR A 47 35.31 15.33 -57.60
C THR A 47 34.95 15.25 -56.13
N ALA A 48 35.81 15.77 -55.24
CA ALA A 48 35.52 15.88 -53.80
C ALA A 48 34.31 16.78 -53.50
N ALA A 49 34.19 17.91 -54.21
CA ALA A 49 33.02 18.79 -54.12
C ALA A 49 31.74 18.08 -54.61
N ARG A 50 31.81 17.33 -55.71
CA ARG A 50 30.67 16.55 -56.22
C ARG A 50 30.21 15.46 -55.25
N LEU A 51 31.13 14.73 -54.64
CA LEU A 51 30.83 13.74 -53.59
C LEU A 51 30.15 14.38 -52.38
N SER A 52 30.64 15.54 -51.94
CA SER A 52 30.06 16.30 -50.82
C SER A 52 28.66 16.80 -51.15
N CYS A 53 28.42 17.26 -52.38
CA CYS A 53 27.09 17.68 -52.85
C CYS A 53 26.10 16.52 -52.98
N ILE A 54 26.54 15.27 -53.11
CA ILE A 54 25.66 14.08 -53.18
C ILE A 54 25.33 13.56 -51.77
N THR A 55 26.26 13.64 -50.83
CA THR A 55 26.06 13.14 -49.46
C THR A 55 25.15 14.05 -48.64
N ILE A 56 25.16 15.36 -48.86
CA ILE A 56 24.27 16.31 -48.16
C ILE A 56 22.78 15.96 -48.39
N PRO A 57 22.28 15.84 -49.64
CA PRO A 57 20.90 15.41 -49.88
C PRO A 57 20.63 13.99 -49.38
N ALA A 58 21.56 13.04 -49.53
CA ALA A 58 21.33 11.66 -49.12
C ALA A 58 21.13 11.51 -47.60
N VAL A 59 21.97 12.18 -46.80
CA VAL A 59 21.85 12.20 -45.33
C VAL A 59 20.59 12.98 -44.91
N PHE A 60 20.27 14.07 -45.61
CA PHE A 60 19.06 14.85 -45.36
C PHE A 60 17.77 14.07 -45.66
N LEU A 61 17.70 13.40 -46.82
CA LEU A 61 16.58 12.55 -47.23
C LEU A 61 16.43 11.35 -46.30
N SER A 62 17.52 10.68 -45.90
CA SER A 62 17.42 9.54 -44.97
C SER A 62 16.85 9.95 -43.60
N GLY A 63 17.17 11.14 -43.08
CA GLY A 63 16.55 11.63 -41.85
C GLY A 63 15.13 12.19 -42.02
N LEU A 64 14.72 12.55 -43.24
CA LEU A 64 13.34 12.98 -43.55
C LEU A 64 12.39 11.81 -43.78
N PHE A 65 12.87 10.72 -44.39
CA PHE A 65 12.04 9.59 -44.85
C PHE A 65 12.03 8.36 -43.93
N LEU A 66 12.87 8.30 -42.87
CA LEU A 66 12.85 7.23 -41.87
C LEU A 66 12.19 7.70 -40.55
N PRO A 67 10.85 7.60 -40.41
CA PRO A 67 10.09 8.15 -39.28
C PRO A 67 10.37 7.53 -37.90
N ARG A 68 11.28 6.55 -37.81
CA ARG A 68 11.61 5.80 -36.59
C ARG A 68 12.97 6.13 -35.99
N VAL A 69 13.81 6.92 -36.67
CA VAL A 69 15.16 7.17 -36.18
C VAL A 69 15.16 8.39 -35.26
N GLU A 70 15.41 8.19 -33.96
CA GLU A 70 15.60 9.29 -33.01
C GLU A 70 16.71 10.22 -33.54
N THR A 71 16.38 11.47 -33.87
CA THR A 71 17.29 12.47 -34.42
C THR A 71 18.51 12.70 -33.50
N ASN A 72 18.32 12.56 -32.19
CA ASN A 72 19.39 12.59 -31.19
C ASN A 72 20.36 11.40 -31.28
N HIS A 73 19.89 10.21 -31.69
CA HIS A 73 20.77 9.06 -31.90
C HIS A 73 21.67 9.28 -33.12
N LEU A 74 21.11 9.79 -34.23
CA LEU A 74 21.90 10.16 -35.41
C LEU A 74 22.89 11.29 -35.12
N LEU A 75 22.48 12.29 -34.32
CA LEU A 75 23.37 13.37 -33.88
C LEU A 75 24.54 12.82 -33.06
N ARG A 76 24.28 11.96 -32.06
CA ARG A 76 25.36 11.34 -31.26
C ARG A 76 26.28 10.50 -32.13
N LEU A 77 25.72 9.71 -33.04
CA LEU A 77 26.49 8.84 -33.91
C LEU A 77 27.41 9.67 -34.82
N SER A 78 26.86 10.70 -35.46
CA SER A 78 27.61 11.59 -36.35
C SER A 78 28.68 12.41 -35.62
N VAL A 79 28.35 13.02 -34.48
CA VAL A 79 29.32 13.78 -33.66
C VAL A 79 30.43 12.88 -33.14
N THR A 80 30.09 11.68 -32.64
CA THR A 80 31.09 10.72 -32.11
C THR A 80 32.04 10.28 -33.21
N TYR A 81 31.52 9.85 -34.37
CA TYR A 81 32.39 9.38 -35.46
C TYR A 81 33.19 10.50 -36.10
N THR A 82 32.69 11.74 -36.06
CA THR A 82 33.46 12.85 -36.61
C THR A 82 34.58 13.31 -35.69
N LEU A 83 34.33 13.41 -34.39
CA LEU A 83 35.41 13.69 -33.45
C LEU A 83 36.47 12.59 -33.52
N LEU A 84 36.04 11.33 -33.63
CA LEU A 84 36.93 10.19 -33.79
C LEU A 84 37.75 10.26 -35.08
N SER A 85 37.11 10.54 -36.23
CA SER A 85 37.81 10.66 -37.51
C SER A 85 38.74 11.86 -37.52
N GLY A 86 38.34 13.00 -36.94
CA GLY A 86 39.17 14.20 -36.82
C GLY A 86 40.43 13.95 -36.00
N ILE A 87 40.31 13.28 -34.85
CA ILE A 87 41.46 12.90 -34.02
C ILE A 87 42.39 11.94 -34.77
N LEU A 88 41.84 10.94 -35.47
CA LEU A 88 42.61 9.99 -36.28
C LEU A 88 43.45 10.71 -37.34
N VAL A 89 42.84 11.71 -37.97
CA VAL A 89 43.47 12.53 -39.00
C VAL A 89 44.56 13.43 -38.45
N ILE A 90 44.31 14.10 -37.32
CA ILE A 90 45.33 14.92 -36.64
C ILE A 90 46.54 14.05 -36.27
N LEU A 91 46.29 12.84 -35.76
CA LEU A 91 47.34 11.90 -35.42
C LEU A 91 48.14 11.45 -36.66
N TYR A 92 47.48 11.19 -37.78
CA TYR A 92 48.14 10.82 -39.05
C TYR A 92 48.98 11.96 -39.63
N VAL A 93 48.45 13.18 -39.65
CA VAL A 93 49.19 14.36 -40.13
C VAL A 93 50.37 14.67 -39.21
N GLY A 94 50.18 14.56 -37.90
CA GLY A 94 51.27 14.70 -36.92
C GLY A 94 52.39 13.69 -37.11
N LEU A 95 52.04 12.43 -37.43
CA LEU A 95 53.02 11.40 -37.77
C LEU A 95 53.81 11.78 -39.03
N LEU A 96 53.14 12.19 -40.11
CA LEU A 96 53.79 12.61 -41.35
C LEU A 96 54.75 13.77 -41.10
N ALA A 97 54.32 14.79 -40.35
CA ALA A 97 55.14 15.94 -40.00
C ALA A 97 56.36 15.54 -39.14
N ALA A 98 56.21 14.58 -38.23
CA ALA A 98 57.30 14.09 -37.38
C ALA A 98 58.34 13.27 -38.16
N ILE A 99 57.91 12.55 -39.20
CA ILE A 99 58.78 11.70 -40.03
C ILE A 99 59.49 12.50 -41.12
N ASN A 100 58.83 13.49 -41.72
CA ASN A 100 59.34 14.29 -42.84
C ASN A 100 60.78 14.85 -42.66
N PRO A 101 61.20 15.36 -41.48
CA PRO A 101 62.58 15.84 -41.31
C PRO A 101 63.64 14.72 -41.28
N PHE A 102 63.24 13.47 -41.14
CA PHE A 102 64.16 12.32 -41.13
C PHE A 102 64.27 11.73 -42.54
N SER A 103 65.49 11.71 -43.09
CA SER A 103 65.78 11.07 -44.38
C SER A 103 65.78 9.54 -44.25
N LEU A 104 64.61 8.95 -44.03
CA LEU A 104 64.42 7.51 -43.85
C LEU A 104 64.35 6.77 -45.18
N ASN A 105 64.89 5.55 -45.22
CA ASN A 105 64.76 4.67 -46.38
C ASN A 105 63.32 4.13 -46.52
N ASN A 106 62.91 3.81 -47.75
CA ASN A 106 61.57 3.29 -48.07
C ASN A 106 61.13 2.09 -47.21
N GLY A 107 62.06 1.22 -46.82
CA GLY A 107 61.79 0.10 -45.91
C GLY A 107 61.42 0.53 -44.49
N GLN A 108 62.13 1.52 -43.94
CA GLN A 108 61.88 2.06 -42.59
C GLN A 108 60.55 2.81 -42.55
N LEU A 109 60.22 3.58 -43.58
CA LEU A 109 58.92 4.24 -43.73
C LEU A 109 57.77 3.22 -43.67
N ARG A 110 57.89 2.10 -44.42
CA ARG A 110 56.85 1.06 -44.45
C ARG A 110 56.64 0.42 -43.08
N SER A 111 57.72 0.17 -42.33
CA SER A 111 57.63 -0.35 -40.95
C SER A 111 56.94 0.65 -40.02
N ILE A 112 57.27 1.95 -40.09
CA ILE A 112 56.65 2.98 -39.24
C ILE A 112 55.15 3.10 -39.51
N TYR A 113 54.72 3.11 -40.79
CA TYR A 113 53.30 3.13 -41.13
C TYR A 113 52.57 1.87 -40.63
N PHE A 114 53.21 0.70 -40.68
CA PHE A 114 52.63 -0.54 -40.16
C PHE A 114 52.41 -0.47 -38.64
N TYR A 115 53.42 -0.04 -37.87
CA TYR A 115 53.30 0.12 -36.43
C TYR A 115 52.28 1.19 -36.04
N PHE A 116 52.18 2.28 -36.81
CA PHE A 116 51.15 3.29 -36.63
C PHE A 116 49.74 2.73 -36.83
N LEU A 117 49.51 2.00 -37.93
CA LEU A 117 48.21 1.38 -38.22
C LEU A 117 47.80 0.37 -37.12
N LEU A 118 48.77 -0.41 -36.64
CA LEU A 118 48.58 -1.33 -35.52
C LEU A 118 48.18 -0.57 -34.25
N ALA A 119 48.92 0.49 -33.89
CA ALA A 119 48.63 1.32 -32.72
C ALA A 119 47.24 1.97 -32.80
N VAL A 120 46.88 2.53 -33.96
CA VAL A 120 45.57 3.10 -34.24
C VAL A 120 44.46 2.06 -34.05
N THR A 121 44.65 0.83 -34.53
CA THR A 121 43.66 -0.25 -34.39
C THR A 121 43.40 -0.59 -32.92
N PHE A 122 44.46 -0.66 -32.09
CA PHE A 122 44.32 -0.89 -30.65
C PHE A 122 43.72 0.31 -29.91
N LEU A 123 44.09 1.54 -30.29
CA LEU A 123 43.59 2.78 -29.67
C LEU A 123 42.17 3.16 -30.10
N PHE A 124 41.68 2.64 -31.23
CA PHE A 124 40.37 3.01 -31.77
C PHE A 124 39.22 2.69 -30.81
N PHE A 125 39.23 1.50 -30.22
CA PHE A 125 38.17 1.07 -29.31
C PHE A 125 38.11 1.89 -28.00
N PRO A 126 39.21 2.09 -27.25
CA PRO A 126 39.18 2.92 -26.04
C PRO A 126 38.88 4.39 -26.35
N LEU A 127 39.45 4.94 -27.44
CA LEU A 127 39.21 6.33 -27.84
C LEU A 127 37.73 6.57 -28.22
N ARG A 128 37.14 5.64 -28.99
CA ARG A 128 35.71 5.68 -29.32
C ARG A 128 34.84 5.67 -28.07
N LYS A 129 35.19 4.87 -27.05
CA LYS A 129 34.45 4.81 -25.78
C LYS A 129 34.53 6.12 -25.00
N LEU A 130 35.72 6.72 -24.92
CA LEU A 130 35.93 8.02 -24.26
C LEU A 130 35.13 9.13 -24.94
N ILE A 131 35.24 9.26 -26.25
CA ILE A 131 34.51 10.28 -27.03
C ILE A 131 33.00 10.07 -26.90
N LYS A 132 32.51 8.82 -27.00
CA LYS A 132 31.09 8.51 -26.82
C LYS A 132 30.58 8.95 -25.45
N ASN A 133 31.34 8.72 -24.39
CA ASN A 133 30.95 9.12 -23.04
C ASN A 133 30.93 10.65 -22.86
N LEU A 134 31.91 11.36 -23.41
CA LEU A 134 31.95 12.83 -23.40
C LEU A 134 30.79 13.44 -24.19
N VAL A 135 30.54 12.92 -25.39
CA VAL A 135 29.42 13.36 -26.25
C VAL A 135 28.08 13.10 -25.56
N ASN A 136 27.91 11.93 -24.93
CA ASN A 136 26.72 11.64 -24.15
C ASN A 136 26.57 12.64 -22.99
N HIS A 137 27.64 12.93 -22.23
CA HIS A 137 27.56 13.87 -21.11
C HIS A 137 27.18 15.30 -21.55
N CYS A 138 27.71 15.77 -22.68
CA CYS A 138 27.38 17.09 -23.21
C CYS A 138 25.97 17.18 -23.80
N ILE A 139 25.46 16.10 -24.41
CA ILE A 139 24.15 16.07 -25.08
C ILE A 139 23.01 15.66 -24.14
N ASP A 140 23.28 14.88 -23.08
CA ASP A 140 22.27 14.34 -22.14
C ASP A 140 22.10 15.12 -20.84
N SER A 141 22.63 16.34 -20.73
CA SER A 141 22.67 17.18 -19.53
C SER A 141 21.31 17.62 -18.94
N GLY A 142 20.20 16.90 -19.19
CA GLY A 142 18.90 17.18 -18.59
C GLY A 142 17.88 16.05 -18.58
N HIS A 143 18.30 14.78 -18.62
CA HIS A 143 17.39 13.64 -18.41
C HIS A 143 17.42 13.20 -16.94
N SER A 144 16.36 13.53 -16.18
CA SER A 144 16.09 12.85 -14.92
C SER A 144 15.96 11.36 -15.19
N ASP A 145 16.60 10.53 -14.38
CA ASP A 145 16.55 9.08 -14.51
C ASP A 145 15.14 8.58 -14.15
N TYR A 146 14.24 8.62 -15.15
CA TYR A 146 12.82 8.33 -14.99
C TYR A 146 12.55 6.94 -14.42
N ARG A 147 13.47 5.98 -14.62
CA ARG A 147 13.39 4.65 -14.00
C ARG A 147 13.45 4.73 -12.48
N THR A 148 14.47 5.42 -11.96
CA THR A 148 14.66 5.61 -10.53
C THR A 148 13.51 6.43 -9.93
N LEU A 149 13.03 7.43 -10.67
CA LEU A 149 11.84 8.22 -10.35
C LEU A 149 10.58 7.35 -10.23
N LEU A 150 10.31 6.51 -11.22
CA LEU A 150 9.18 5.57 -11.25
C LEU A 150 9.24 4.57 -10.10
N CYS A 151 10.39 3.92 -9.86
CA CYS A 151 10.54 2.94 -8.80
C CYS A 151 10.31 3.56 -7.41
N ASN A 152 10.87 4.73 -7.14
CA ASN A 152 10.73 5.41 -5.85
C ASN A 152 9.28 5.86 -5.61
N PHE A 153 8.61 6.38 -6.64
CA PHE A 153 7.22 6.82 -6.51
C PHE A 153 6.25 5.64 -6.41
N SER A 154 6.46 4.59 -7.20
CA SER A 154 5.62 3.39 -7.18
C SER A 154 5.57 2.76 -5.79
N GLY A 155 6.71 2.69 -5.09
CA GLY A 155 6.76 2.14 -3.73
C GLY A 155 5.94 2.98 -2.74
N ARG A 156 6.12 4.30 -2.75
CA ARG A 156 5.44 5.22 -1.82
C ARG A 156 3.93 5.32 -2.09
N ILE A 157 3.53 5.38 -3.35
CA ILE A 157 2.12 5.42 -3.77
C ILE A 157 1.43 4.10 -3.36
N SER A 158 2.05 2.95 -3.65
CA SER A 158 1.44 1.65 -3.38
C SER A 158 1.37 1.28 -1.90
N SER A 159 2.22 1.85 -1.04
CA SER A 159 2.16 1.65 0.40
C SER A 159 1.17 2.57 1.13
N SER A 160 0.63 3.58 0.44
CA SER A 160 -0.29 4.54 1.03
C SER A 160 -1.71 3.98 1.00
N LEU A 161 -2.25 3.65 2.18
CA LEU A 161 -3.62 3.13 2.34
C LEU A 161 -4.65 4.22 2.61
N HIS A 162 -4.21 5.41 3.03
CA HIS A 162 -5.08 6.54 3.36
C HIS A 162 -5.02 7.60 2.28
N LEU A 163 -6.19 8.12 1.92
CA LEU A 163 -6.31 9.12 0.85
C LEU A 163 -5.52 10.41 1.14
N PRO A 164 -5.50 10.98 2.36
CA PRO A 164 -4.73 12.18 2.67
C PRO A 164 -3.22 12.03 2.44
N ASP A 165 -2.66 10.89 2.86
CA ASP A 165 -1.23 10.58 2.70
C ASP A 165 -0.87 10.49 1.21
N LEU A 166 -1.74 9.85 0.42
CA LEU A 166 -1.56 9.75 -1.02
C LEU A 166 -1.63 11.12 -1.70
N ILE A 167 -2.59 11.96 -1.31
CA ILE A 167 -2.71 13.34 -1.83
C ILE A 167 -1.45 14.14 -1.51
N GLU A 168 -0.91 14.04 -0.30
CA GLU A 168 0.31 14.73 0.08
C GLU A 168 1.49 14.31 -0.80
N VAL A 169 1.66 13.00 -1.03
CA VAL A 169 2.70 12.45 -1.91
C VAL A 169 2.55 12.97 -3.35
N LEU A 170 1.33 13.06 -3.86
CA LEU A 170 1.07 13.50 -5.25
C LEU A 170 1.15 15.01 -5.44
N VAL A 171 0.61 15.79 -4.51
CA VAL A 171 0.52 17.25 -4.64
C VAL A 171 1.79 17.95 -4.17
N SER A 172 2.46 17.43 -3.13
CA SER A 172 3.61 18.12 -2.51
C SER A 172 4.96 17.60 -2.99
N ASP A 173 5.10 16.29 -3.22
CA ASP A 173 6.39 15.67 -3.54
C ASP A 173 6.61 15.46 -5.04
N LEU A 174 5.57 15.01 -5.76
CA LEU A 174 5.67 14.72 -7.19
C LEU A 174 6.11 15.93 -8.03
N PRO A 175 5.61 17.17 -7.78
CA PRO A 175 6.06 18.33 -8.54
C PRO A 175 7.55 18.63 -8.38
N LYS A 176 8.10 18.41 -7.18
CA LYS A 176 9.51 18.66 -6.86
C LYS A 176 10.42 17.70 -7.62
N GLN A 177 10.07 16.41 -7.66
CA GLN A 177 10.90 15.41 -8.33
C GLN A 177 10.77 15.44 -9.85
N LEU A 178 9.59 15.77 -10.39
CA LEU A 178 9.37 15.91 -11.83
C LEU A 178 9.83 17.26 -12.38
N GLY A 179 10.15 18.22 -11.53
CA GLY A 179 10.54 19.57 -11.95
C GLY A 179 9.40 20.32 -12.64
N ILE A 180 8.17 20.13 -12.18
CA ILE A 180 6.95 20.78 -12.72
C ILE A 180 6.38 21.77 -11.72
N THR A 181 5.60 22.75 -12.17
CA THR A 181 5.08 23.82 -11.32
C THR A 181 4.11 23.33 -10.26
N GLY A 182 3.30 22.31 -10.57
CA GLY A 182 2.33 21.75 -9.64
C GLY A 182 1.68 20.47 -10.18
N VAL A 183 0.97 19.79 -9.29
CA VAL A 183 0.14 18.61 -9.59
C VAL A 183 -1.22 18.84 -8.95
N GLY A 184 -2.27 18.54 -9.70
CA GLY A 184 -3.64 18.51 -9.21
C GLY A 184 -4.22 17.11 -9.37
N LEU A 185 -5.09 16.73 -8.45
CA LEU A 185 -5.82 15.46 -8.51
C LEU A 185 -7.31 15.73 -8.39
N MET A 186 -8.09 15.20 -9.31
CA MET A 186 -9.55 15.23 -9.24
C MET A 186 -10.05 13.80 -9.11
N ILE A 187 -10.88 13.55 -8.11
CA ILE A 187 -11.49 12.23 -7.86
C ILE A 187 -13.00 12.36 -8.08
N MET A 188 -13.57 11.41 -8.80
CA MET A 188 -15.00 11.35 -9.10
C MET A 188 -15.67 10.26 -8.24
N GLU A 189 -16.65 10.67 -7.43
CA GLU A 189 -17.50 9.78 -6.62
C GLU A 189 -18.95 9.94 -7.08
N GLU A 190 -19.43 9.07 -7.98
CA GLU A 190 -20.78 9.02 -8.57
C GLU A 190 -21.43 10.37 -8.96
N LYS A 191 -21.82 11.19 -7.97
CA LYS A 191 -22.50 12.50 -8.11
C LYS A 191 -21.65 13.70 -7.67
N ARG A 192 -20.46 13.49 -7.11
CA ARG A 192 -19.58 14.53 -6.57
C ARG A 192 -18.17 14.40 -7.12
N SER A 193 -17.49 15.53 -7.25
CA SER A 193 -16.08 15.61 -7.61
C SER A 193 -15.31 16.27 -6.48
N ARG A 194 -14.18 15.70 -6.09
CA ARG A 194 -13.25 16.29 -5.12
C ARG A 194 -11.97 16.70 -5.84
N LEU A 195 -11.51 17.93 -5.63
CA LEU A 195 -10.31 18.51 -6.24
C LEU A 195 -9.24 18.73 -5.18
N TYR A 196 -8.01 18.34 -5.50
CA TYR A 196 -6.84 18.47 -4.63
C TYR A 196 -5.70 19.18 -5.35
N PRO A 197 -4.99 20.11 -4.67
CA PRO A 197 -5.29 20.63 -3.34
C PRO A 197 -6.63 21.39 -3.29
N GLU A 198 -7.27 21.45 -2.12
CA GLU A 198 -8.61 22.07 -1.93
C GLU A 198 -8.69 23.54 -2.34
N THR A 199 -7.53 24.20 -2.50
CA THR A 199 -7.42 25.58 -3.00
C THR A 199 -7.72 25.70 -4.50
N LEU A 200 -7.66 24.60 -5.26
CA LEU A 200 -7.96 24.61 -6.69
C LEU A 200 -9.45 24.84 -6.93
N ARG A 201 -9.74 25.84 -7.78
CA ARG A 201 -11.11 26.17 -8.20
C ARG A 201 -11.15 26.37 -9.71
N PHE A 202 -11.66 25.36 -10.41
CA PHE A 202 -12.05 25.41 -11.81
C PHE A 202 -13.06 24.27 -12.06
N GLY A 203 -13.87 24.37 -13.11
CA GLY A 203 -15.00 23.47 -13.37
C GLY A 203 -16.27 23.90 -12.68
N SER A 204 -16.74 25.13 -12.96
CA SER A 204 -18.01 25.67 -12.44
C SER A 204 -19.27 24.93 -12.92
N TYR A 205 -19.14 24.02 -13.90
CA TYR A 205 -20.23 23.20 -14.42
C TYR A 205 -20.25 21.81 -13.77
N LEU A 206 -21.44 21.19 -13.69
CA LEU A 206 -21.57 19.78 -13.32
C LEU A 206 -20.75 18.93 -14.31
N TRP A 207 -19.61 18.41 -13.83
CA TRP A 207 -18.69 17.55 -14.57
C TRP A 207 -19.34 16.31 -15.22
N SER A 208 -20.58 15.97 -14.83
CA SER A 208 -21.41 14.97 -15.53
C SER A 208 -21.71 15.31 -17.00
N ALA A 209 -21.59 16.57 -17.42
CA ALA A 209 -21.82 17.02 -18.79
C ALA A 209 -20.54 17.43 -19.54
N SER A 210 -19.36 17.20 -18.96
CA SER A 210 -18.08 17.61 -19.54
C SER A 210 -17.70 16.75 -20.76
N ARG A 211 -17.25 17.43 -21.82
CA ARG A 211 -16.76 16.75 -23.03
C ARG A 211 -15.42 16.06 -22.77
N LEU A 212 -14.53 16.69 -22.02
CA LEU A 212 -13.24 16.13 -21.61
C LEU A 212 -13.42 14.81 -20.87
N ILE A 213 -14.29 14.77 -19.85
CA ILE A 213 -14.55 13.54 -19.07
C ILE A 213 -15.14 12.44 -19.94
N THR A 214 -16.02 12.78 -20.87
CA THR A 214 -16.61 11.82 -21.81
C THR A 214 -15.52 11.17 -22.67
N LEU A 215 -14.60 11.97 -23.22
CA LEU A 215 -13.49 11.44 -24.04
C LEU A 215 -12.46 10.65 -23.22
N LEU A 216 -12.23 11.03 -21.97
CA LEU A 216 -11.37 10.28 -21.04
C LEU A 216 -11.99 8.93 -20.66
N ARG A 217 -13.33 8.84 -20.57
CA ARG A 217 -14.08 7.58 -20.39
C ARG A 217 -14.02 6.67 -21.61
N GLU A 218 -14.08 7.25 -22.82
CA GLU A 218 -14.06 6.52 -24.10
C GLU A 218 -12.69 5.91 -24.44
N GLY A 219 -11.66 6.13 -23.62
CA GLY A 219 -10.34 5.52 -23.80
C GLY A 219 -9.24 6.50 -24.20
N THR A 220 -9.49 7.82 -24.24
CA THR A 220 -8.39 8.78 -24.43
C THR A 220 -7.63 8.94 -23.11
N HIS A 221 -6.33 8.67 -23.09
CA HIS A 221 -5.58 8.60 -21.82
C HIS A 221 -5.09 9.98 -21.34
N PHE A 222 -4.87 10.93 -22.25
CA PHE A 222 -4.34 12.25 -21.90
C PHE A 222 -4.75 13.35 -22.90
N PHE A 223 -4.76 14.60 -22.43
CA PHE A 223 -4.98 15.81 -23.23
C PHE A 223 -4.00 16.91 -22.84
N PHE A 224 -3.41 17.57 -23.85
CA PHE A 224 -2.71 18.83 -23.62
C PHE A 224 -3.71 19.96 -23.44
N CYS A 225 -3.44 20.85 -22.49
CA CYS A 225 -4.29 22.03 -22.25
C CYS A 225 -3.99 23.09 -23.33
N ALA A 226 -4.63 22.91 -24.48
CA ALA A 226 -4.49 23.75 -25.66
C ALA A 226 -5.81 23.75 -26.45
N PRO A 227 -6.11 24.81 -27.23
CA PRO A 227 -7.33 24.86 -28.03
C PRO A 227 -7.36 23.75 -29.10
N VAL A 228 -8.51 23.08 -29.20
CA VAL A 228 -8.80 21.99 -30.13
C VAL A 228 -9.77 22.51 -31.21
N PRO A 229 -9.31 22.75 -32.45
CA PRO A 229 -10.12 23.42 -33.49
C PRO A 229 -11.46 22.74 -33.77
N ASP A 230 -11.51 21.42 -33.68
CA ASP A 230 -12.67 20.61 -34.08
C ASP A 230 -13.68 20.38 -32.94
N ASP A 231 -13.33 20.75 -31.69
CA ASP A 231 -14.21 20.59 -30.53
C ASP A 231 -14.14 21.86 -29.63
N PRO A 232 -15.03 22.85 -29.85
CA PRO A 232 -15.00 24.11 -29.12
C PRO A 232 -15.34 23.94 -27.64
N LYS A 233 -16.17 22.95 -27.29
CA LYS A 233 -16.52 22.64 -25.90
C LYS A 233 -15.33 22.08 -25.13
N LEU A 234 -14.61 21.14 -25.75
CA LEU A 234 -13.36 20.62 -25.20
C LEU A 234 -12.29 21.72 -25.05
N SER A 235 -12.23 22.63 -26.02
CA SER A 235 -11.30 23.77 -25.97
C SER A 235 -11.55 24.69 -24.78
N GLU A 236 -12.80 25.01 -24.50
CA GLU A 236 -13.18 25.84 -23.35
C GLU A 236 -12.74 25.19 -22.03
N GLU A 237 -13.04 23.89 -21.85
CA GLU A 237 -12.66 23.13 -20.65
C GLU A 237 -11.12 23.04 -20.49
N LEU A 238 -10.39 22.80 -21.58
CA LEU A 238 -8.92 22.72 -21.54
C LEU A 238 -8.25 24.08 -21.29
N LEU A 239 -8.82 25.17 -21.81
CA LEU A 239 -8.34 26.52 -21.56
C LEU A 239 -8.60 26.96 -20.11
N GLU A 240 -9.70 26.54 -19.50
CA GLU A 240 -9.98 26.78 -18.08
C GLU A 240 -8.92 26.08 -17.19
N ILE A 241 -8.61 24.82 -17.49
CA ILE A 241 -7.56 24.06 -16.80
C ILE A 241 -6.17 24.71 -17.04
N GLN A 242 -5.95 25.26 -18.24
CA GLN A 242 -4.73 26.00 -18.54
C GLN A 242 -4.61 27.28 -17.71
N ALA A 243 -5.70 28.02 -17.56
CA ALA A 243 -5.76 29.23 -16.73
C ALA A 243 -5.54 28.93 -15.25
N ALA A 244 -5.93 27.74 -14.78
CA ALA A 244 -5.62 27.23 -13.44
C ALA A 244 -4.13 26.83 -13.26
N GLY A 245 -3.31 26.94 -14.30
CA GLY A 245 -1.85 26.71 -14.25
C GLY A 245 -1.40 25.30 -14.63
N PHE A 246 -2.29 24.50 -15.25
CA PHE A 246 -1.95 23.16 -15.73
C PHE A 246 -1.70 23.15 -17.24
N SER A 247 -0.97 22.14 -17.71
CA SER A 247 -0.59 22.03 -19.13
C SER A 247 -0.93 20.67 -19.73
N LEU A 248 -1.15 19.66 -18.88
CA LEU A 248 -1.40 18.28 -19.29
C LEU A 248 -2.38 17.63 -18.32
N VAL A 249 -3.36 16.92 -18.87
CA VAL A 249 -4.40 16.19 -18.13
C VAL A 249 -4.30 14.72 -18.47
N TYR A 250 -4.33 13.86 -17.47
CA TYR A 250 -4.42 12.41 -17.59
C TYR A 250 -5.74 11.91 -17.02
N GLY A 251 -6.40 11.01 -17.74
CA GLY A 251 -7.54 10.28 -17.20
C GLY A 251 -7.07 9.18 -16.25
N LEU A 252 -7.66 9.12 -15.06
CA LEU A 252 -7.49 8.02 -14.12
C LEU A 252 -8.61 7.02 -14.39
N GLN A 253 -8.29 5.95 -15.12
CA GLN A 253 -9.20 4.87 -15.46
C GLN A 253 -9.12 3.77 -14.41
N GLY A 254 -10.20 3.58 -13.66
CA GLY A 254 -10.28 2.65 -12.55
C GLY A 254 -11.18 1.46 -12.86
N GLY A 255 -10.61 0.27 -13.05
CA GLY A 255 -11.39 -0.93 -13.41
C GLY A 255 -12.36 -0.70 -14.58
N SER A 256 -13.67 -0.75 -14.31
CA SER A 256 -14.76 -0.56 -15.29
C SER A 256 -15.31 0.87 -15.38
N GLN A 257 -14.79 1.83 -14.60
CA GLN A 257 -15.29 3.21 -14.55
C GLN A 257 -14.15 4.25 -14.51
N PHE A 258 -14.46 5.48 -14.95
CA PHE A 258 -13.51 6.59 -14.86
C PHE A 258 -13.49 7.15 -13.43
N GLY A 259 -12.36 6.99 -12.74
CA GLY A 259 -12.18 7.37 -11.33
C GLY A 259 -11.80 8.83 -11.12
N GLY A 260 -11.33 9.54 -12.16
CA GLY A 260 -10.93 10.94 -12.03
C GLY A 260 -9.89 11.40 -13.03
N MET A 261 -9.20 12.50 -12.74
CA MET A 261 -8.10 13.00 -13.59
C MET A 261 -6.91 13.49 -12.77
N LEU A 262 -5.72 13.32 -13.33
CA LEU A 262 -4.45 13.83 -12.81
C LEU A 262 -3.99 14.99 -13.69
N LEU A 263 -3.68 16.12 -13.07
CA LEU A 263 -3.35 17.38 -13.71
C LEU A 263 -1.90 17.71 -13.46
N LEU A 264 -1.14 18.01 -14.51
CA LEU A 264 0.28 18.33 -14.43
C LEU A 264 0.55 19.74 -14.94
N GLY A 265 1.19 20.55 -14.09
CA GLY A 265 1.63 21.90 -14.41
C GLY A 265 2.85 21.93 -15.33
N PRO A 266 3.12 23.01 -16.07
CA PRO A 266 4.26 23.08 -16.98
C PRO A 266 5.60 22.76 -16.31
N ARG A 267 6.59 22.31 -17.09
CA ARG A 267 7.95 22.10 -16.57
C ARG A 267 8.56 23.43 -16.14
N LYS A 268 9.26 23.44 -15.00
CA LYS A 268 10.00 24.60 -14.47
C LYS A 268 11.14 25.05 -15.38
N ASP A 269 11.66 24.14 -16.20
CA ASP A 269 12.70 24.42 -17.21
C ASP A 269 12.16 25.09 -18.48
N GLY A 270 10.84 25.35 -18.57
CA GLY A 270 10.20 26.00 -19.71
C GLY A 270 10.08 25.13 -20.95
N ARG A 271 10.56 23.88 -20.91
CA ARG A 271 10.42 22.94 -22.03
C ARG A 271 9.02 22.34 -22.04
N GLY A 272 8.48 22.12 -23.24
CA GLY A 272 7.26 21.31 -23.40
C GLY A 272 7.53 19.84 -23.08
N TYR A 273 6.50 19.10 -22.70
CA TYR A 273 6.61 17.67 -22.44
C TYR A 273 6.97 16.89 -23.71
N SER A 274 7.96 16.01 -23.61
CA SER A 274 8.35 15.10 -24.68
C SER A 274 7.42 13.89 -24.75
N HIS A 275 7.44 13.14 -25.87
CA HIS A 275 6.74 11.86 -25.96
C HIS A 275 7.17 10.85 -24.88
N ARG A 276 8.44 10.91 -24.45
CA ARG A 276 8.98 10.05 -23.39
C ARG A 276 8.39 10.44 -22.03
N ASP A 277 8.26 11.75 -21.77
CA ASP A 277 7.60 12.26 -20.56
C ASP A 277 6.15 11.76 -20.50
N VAL A 278 5.44 11.86 -21.63
CA VAL A 278 4.04 11.43 -21.72
C VAL A 278 3.89 9.93 -21.42
N GLN A 279 4.81 9.09 -21.90
CA GLN A 279 4.81 7.65 -21.60
C GLN A 279 5.06 7.37 -20.12
N VAL A 280 6.06 8.01 -19.51
CA VAL A 280 6.36 7.84 -18.08
C VAL A 280 5.19 8.29 -17.22
N PHE A 281 4.59 9.43 -17.53
CA PHE A 281 3.42 9.94 -16.80
C PHE A 281 2.18 9.08 -17.01
N SER A 282 2.02 8.44 -18.15
CA SER A 282 0.93 7.46 -18.33
C SER A 282 1.09 6.26 -17.39
N THR A 283 2.32 5.79 -17.18
CA THR A 283 2.60 4.72 -16.20
C THR A 283 2.34 5.20 -14.77
N LEU A 284 2.78 6.42 -14.42
CA LEU A 284 2.49 7.01 -13.10
C LEU A 284 0.99 7.19 -12.89
N ALA A 285 0.26 7.71 -13.87
CA ALA A 285 -1.19 7.90 -13.79
C ALA A 285 -1.89 6.57 -13.49
N ASN A 286 -1.51 5.47 -14.15
CA ASN A 286 -2.07 4.15 -13.86
C ASN A 286 -1.78 3.69 -12.41
N GLN A 287 -0.57 3.94 -11.90
CA GLN A 287 -0.25 3.62 -10.50
C GLN A 287 -1.03 4.48 -9.51
N VAL A 288 -1.20 5.77 -9.84
CA VAL A 288 -2.04 6.69 -9.06
C VAL A 288 -3.48 6.21 -9.05
N THR A 289 -4.02 5.78 -10.19
CA THR A 289 -5.39 5.23 -10.24
C THR A 289 -5.53 4.07 -9.26
N ILE A 290 -4.65 3.08 -9.34
CA ILE A 290 -4.72 1.88 -8.48
C ILE A 290 -4.63 2.27 -7.00
N ALA A 291 -3.74 3.20 -6.64
CA ALA A 291 -3.59 3.61 -5.25
C ALA A 291 -4.77 4.43 -4.74
N VAL A 292 -5.34 5.33 -5.56
CA VAL A 292 -6.55 6.07 -5.22
C VAL A 292 -7.72 5.10 -5.03
N GLU A 293 -7.91 4.15 -5.94
CA GLU A 293 -8.95 3.11 -5.81
C GLU A 293 -8.76 2.28 -4.54
N ASN A 294 -7.52 1.84 -4.26
CA ASN A 294 -7.22 1.09 -3.06
C ASN A 294 -7.51 1.88 -1.78
N ALA A 295 -7.15 3.17 -1.74
CA ALA A 295 -7.43 4.03 -0.60
C ALA A 295 -8.93 4.22 -0.38
N LEU A 296 -9.70 4.49 -1.44
CA LEU A 296 -11.17 4.64 -1.37
C LEU A 296 -11.87 3.33 -0.96
N ASN A 297 -11.41 2.21 -1.50
CA ASN A 297 -11.91 0.87 -1.12
C ASN A 297 -11.60 0.56 0.34
N TYR A 298 -10.40 0.91 0.81
CA TYR A 298 -10.00 0.72 2.20
C TYR A 298 -10.84 1.56 3.16
N GLU A 299 -11.11 2.82 2.83
CA GLU A 299 -12.01 3.68 3.62
C GLU A 299 -13.42 3.09 3.71
N THR A 300 -14.00 2.67 2.58
CA THR A 300 -15.33 2.05 2.53
C THR A 300 -15.38 0.77 3.35
N LEU A 301 -14.36 -0.08 3.22
CA LEU A 301 -14.26 -1.33 3.97
C LEU A 301 -14.14 -1.08 5.47
N SER A 302 -13.30 -0.12 5.87
CA SER A 302 -13.12 0.27 7.27
C SER A 302 -14.42 0.80 7.89
N GLU A 303 -15.16 1.62 7.15
CA GLU A 303 -16.47 2.11 7.59
C GLU A 303 -17.49 0.98 7.75
N SER A 304 -17.59 0.10 6.76
CA SER A 304 -18.48 -1.07 6.82
C SER A 304 -18.14 -1.99 8.00
N ASN A 305 -16.85 -2.21 8.26
CA ASN A 305 -16.40 -3.07 9.36
C ASN A 305 -16.73 -2.43 10.73
N ARG A 306 -16.57 -1.11 10.85
CA ARG A 306 -16.98 -0.35 12.03
C ARG A 306 -18.49 -0.43 12.27
N GLN A 307 -19.30 -0.33 11.22
CA GLN A 307 -20.75 -0.49 11.32
C GLN A 307 -21.13 -1.91 11.76
N LEU A 308 -20.48 -2.93 11.20
CA LEU A 308 -20.71 -4.33 11.56
C LEU A 308 -20.36 -4.60 13.02
N GLN A 309 -19.22 -4.09 13.50
CA GLN A 309 -18.85 -4.20 14.91
C GLN A 309 -19.90 -3.55 15.83
N ALA A 310 -20.37 -2.36 15.48
CA ALA A 310 -21.40 -1.68 16.25
C ALA A 310 -22.75 -2.44 16.28
N LEU A 311 -23.10 -3.15 15.21
CA LEU A 311 -24.27 -4.02 15.17
C LEU A 311 -24.08 -5.28 16.00
N TYR A 312 -22.90 -5.89 15.94
CA TYR A 312 -22.54 -7.05 16.75
C TYR A 312 -22.64 -6.74 18.25
N ASP A 313 -22.09 -5.60 18.69
CA ASP A 313 -22.16 -5.17 20.08
C ASP A 313 -23.62 -4.97 20.55
N LYS A 314 -24.48 -4.43 19.69
CA LYS A 314 -25.92 -4.30 19.96
C LYS A 314 -26.62 -5.64 20.05
N LEU A 315 -26.28 -6.60 19.19
CA LEU A 315 -26.84 -7.95 19.23
C LEU A 315 -26.47 -8.67 20.52
N VAL A 316 -25.19 -8.63 20.90
CA VAL A 316 -24.72 -9.20 22.17
C VAL A 316 -25.45 -8.58 23.36
N GLN A 317 -25.68 -7.26 23.33
CA GLN A 317 -26.44 -6.60 24.39
C GLN A 317 -27.92 -7.01 24.41
N ALA A 318 -28.55 -7.17 23.24
CA ALA A 318 -29.93 -7.63 23.14
C ALA A 318 -30.09 -9.07 23.62
N GLU A 319 -29.17 -9.97 23.25
CA GLU A 319 -29.14 -11.36 23.71
C GLU A 319 -28.99 -11.43 25.24
N LYS A 320 -28.10 -10.61 25.82
CA LYS A 320 -27.97 -10.48 27.28
C LYS A 320 -29.27 -10.02 27.94
N MET A 321 -29.95 -9.02 27.37
CA MET A 321 -31.21 -8.51 27.91
C MET A 321 -32.33 -9.55 27.81
N ALA A 322 -32.37 -10.32 26.71
CA ALA A 322 -33.32 -11.41 26.54
C ALA A 322 -33.10 -12.52 27.59
N ALA A 323 -31.86 -12.96 27.76
CA ALA A 323 -31.49 -13.93 28.79
C ALA A 323 -31.84 -13.42 30.22
N LEU A 324 -31.59 -12.13 30.49
CA LEU A 324 -31.97 -11.52 31.76
C LEU A 324 -33.50 -11.50 31.95
N GLY A 325 -34.26 -11.23 30.89
CA GLY A 325 -35.72 -11.24 30.91
C GLY A 325 -36.30 -12.63 31.21
N GLU A 326 -35.74 -13.68 30.59
CA GLU A 326 -36.11 -15.07 30.87
C GLU A 326 -35.77 -15.44 32.32
N MET A 327 -34.56 -15.12 32.78
CA MET A 327 -34.16 -15.33 34.17
C MET A 327 -35.07 -14.57 35.14
N THR A 328 -35.46 -13.32 34.83
CA THR A 328 -36.35 -12.52 35.71
C THR A 328 -37.69 -13.21 35.95
N THR A 329 -38.22 -13.93 34.95
CA THR A 329 -39.48 -14.67 35.08
C THR A 329 -39.32 -15.86 36.02
N ILE A 330 -38.25 -16.64 35.86
CA ILE A 330 -37.92 -17.77 36.74
C ILE A 330 -37.69 -17.26 38.17
N LEU A 331 -36.92 -16.17 38.32
CA LEU A 331 -36.63 -15.54 39.60
C LEU A 331 -37.88 -15.01 40.29
N ALA A 332 -38.81 -14.40 39.55
CA ALA A 332 -40.08 -13.97 40.13
C ALA A 332 -40.88 -15.15 40.71
N HIS A 333 -40.82 -16.32 40.06
CA HIS A 333 -41.40 -17.55 40.59
C HIS A 333 -40.66 -18.06 41.83
N GLU A 334 -39.32 -18.10 41.80
CA GLU A 334 -38.51 -18.55 42.92
C GLU A 334 -38.58 -17.63 44.15
N LEU A 335 -38.80 -16.32 43.99
CA LEU A 335 -39.00 -15.40 45.11
C LEU A 335 -40.42 -15.48 45.69
N ARG A 336 -41.42 -15.76 44.85
CA ARG A 336 -42.83 -15.84 45.26
C ARG A 336 -43.08 -17.02 46.20
N ASN A 337 -42.37 -18.14 46.02
CA ASN A 337 -42.49 -19.33 46.86
C ASN A 337 -42.09 -19.06 48.34
N PRO A 338 -40.87 -18.56 48.63
CA PRO A 338 -40.42 -18.13 49.95
C PRO A 338 -41.39 -17.18 50.63
N LEU A 339 -41.79 -16.14 49.91
CA LEU A 339 -42.72 -15.13 50.42
C LEU A 339 -44.09 -15.75 50.76
N GLY A 340 -44.54 -16.76 50.01
CA GLY A 340 -45.74 -17.52 50.30
C GLY A 340 -45.66 -18.31 51.61
N ILE A 341 -44.52 -18.98 51.86
CA ILE A 341 -44.26 -19.76 53.08
C ILE A 341 -44.15 -18.84 54.29
N ILE A 342 -43.41 -17.72 54.17
CA ILE A 342 -43.31 -16.69 55.21
C ILE A 342 -44.70 -16.15 55.57
N ARG A 343 -45.48 -15.74 54.55
CA ARG A 343 -46.81 -15.17 54.75
C ARG A 343 -47.77 -16.17 55.39
N SER A 344 -47.79 -17.42 54.91
CA SER A 344 -48.69 -18.44 55.46
C SER A 344 -48.30 -18.79 56.91
N SER A 345 -47.00 -18.95 57.20
CA SER A 345 -46.49 -19.21 58.55
C SER A 345 -46.85 -18.08 59.52
N ALA A 346 -46.69 -16.82 59.10
CA ALA A 346 -47.11 -15.65 59.86
C ALA A 346 -48.63 -15.60 60.08
N GLN A 347 -49.44 -15.89 59.04
CA GLN A 347 -50.90 -15.96 59.17
C GLN A 347 -51.36 -17.06 60.15
N PHE A 348 -50.67 -18.20 60.18
CA PHE A 348 -50.94 -19.27 61.14
C PHE A 348 -50.57 -18.88 62.57
N LEU A 349 -49.53 -18.08 62.77
CA LEU A 349 -49.15 -17.53 64.09
C LEU A 349 -50.18 -16.50 64.60
N VAL A 350 -50.78 -15.71 63.70
CA VAL A 350 -51.82 -14.71 64.07
C VAL A 350 -53.18 -15.37 64.39
N LYS A 351 -53.51 -16.51 63.76
CA LYS A 351 -54.79 -17.22 64.00
C LYS A 351 -54.75 -18.11 65.25
N GLY A 352 -54.94 -17.48 66.41
CA GLY A 352 -55.33 -18.09 67.70
C GLY A 352 -54.20 -18.72 68.54
N GLU A 353 -54.51 -19.13 69.77
CA GLU A 353 -53.55 -19.78 70.68
C GLU A 353 -53.09 -21.13 70.11
N ARG A 354 -51.78 -21.22 69.82
CA ARG A 354 -51.11 -22.43 69.35
C ARG A 354 -50.19 -22.95 70.43
N LYS A 355 -49.96 -24.28 70.44
CA LYS A 355 -48.96 -24.89 71.32
C LYS A 355 -47.59 -24.23 71.07
N PRO A 356 -46.79 -23.95 72.12
CA PRO A 356 -45.49 -23.29 71.99
C PRO A 356 -44.53 -23.97 70.99
N ALA A 357 -44.60 -25.29 70.89
CA ALA A 357 -43.80 -26.07 69.93
C ALA A 357 -44.15 -25.76 68.46
N MET A 358 -45.43 -25.53 68.15
CA MET A 358 -45.87 -25.19 66.79
C MET A 358 -45.48 -23.74 66.44
N GLN A 359 -45.58 -22.82 67.41
CA GLN A 359 -45.12 -21.43 67.22
C GLN A 359 -43.62 -21.38 66.91
N ARG A 360 -42.80 -22.12 67.66
CA ARG A 360 -41.36 -22.22 67.41
C ARG A 360 -41.04 -22.77 66.02
N LYS A 361 -41.80 -23.78 65.57
CA LYS A 361 -41.63 -24.38 64.25
C LYS A 361 -42.00 -23.41 63.11
N LEU A 362 -43.10 -22.68 63.24
CA LEU A 362 -43.53 -21.66 62.27
C LEU A 362 -42.58 -20.46 62.21
N LEU A 363 -42.02 -20.04 63.36
CA LEU A 363 -40.97 -19.03 63.42
C LEU A 363 -39.69 -19.51 62.74
N GLY A 364 -39.31 -20.79 62.92
CA GLY A 364 -38.19 -21.41 62.21
C GLY A 364 -38.35 -21.33 60.70
N TYR A 365 -39.52 -21.74 60.17
CA TYR A 365 -39.81 -21.64 58.74
C TYR A 365 -39.72 -20.22 58.18
N ILE A 366 -40.06 -19.21 58.97
CA ILE A 366 -39.91 -17.80 58.53
C ILE A 366 -38.43 -17.44 58.42
N VAL A 367 -37.60 -17.83 59.39
CA VAL A 367 -36.15 -17.52 59.39
C VAL A 367 -35.44 -18.25 58.25
N ASP A 368 -35.66 -19.56 58.13
CA ASP A 368 -35.04 -20.38 57.08
C ASP A 368 -35.34 -19.83 55.68
N GLU A 369 -36.57 -19.36 55.48
CA GLU A 369 -37.01 -18.86 54.18
C GLU A 369 -36.53 -17.43 53.89
N VAL A 370 -36.27 -16.62 54.92
CA VAL A 370 -35.59 -15.32 54.78
C VAL A 370 -34.12 -15.52 54.40
N ASP A 371 -33.45 -16.51 55.00
CA ASP A 371 -32.07 -16.85 54.67
C ASP A 371 -31.97 -17.38 53.23
N ASN A 372 -32.92 -18.22 52.81
CA ASN A 372 -33.04 -18.69 51.43
C ASN A 372 -33.23 -17.53 50.44
N LEU A 373 -34.13 -16.58 50.75
CA LEU A 373 -34.33 -15.36 49.96
C LEU A 373 -33.05 -14.54 49.79
N ASN A 374 -32.27 -14.38 50.88
CA ASN A 374 -31.00 -13.67 50.84
C ASN A 374 -29.96 -14.38 49.96
N LEU A 375 -29.95 -15.72 49.96
CA LEU A 375 -29.09 -16.52 49.11
C LEU A 375 -29.44 -16.35 47.63
N VAL A 376 -30.73 -16.43 47.28
CA VAL A 376 -31.22 -16.19 45.90
C VAL A 376 -30.83 -14.79 45.41
N ILE A 377 -31.05 -13.76 46.22
CA ILE A 377 -30.68 -12.37 45.88
C ILE A 377 -29.16 -12.21 45.71
N SER A 378 -28.37 -12.85 46.58
CA SER A 378 -26.90 -12.78 46.53
C SER A 378 -26.34 -13.41 45.25
N ASN A 379 -26.88 -14.56 44.86
CA ASN A 379 -26.51 -15.24 43.61
C ASN A 379 -26.85 -14.38 42.38
N LEU A 380 -27.99 -13.68 42.41
CA LEU A 380 -28.47 -12.80 41.35
C LEU A 380 -27.59 -11.56 41.18
N LEU A 381 -27.21 -10.91 42.29
CA LEU A 381 -26.25 -9.80 42.28
C LEU A 381 -24.85 -10.24 41.81
N GLY A 382 -24.49 -11.51 42.04
CA GLY A 382 -23.29 -12.14 41.51
C GLY A 382 -23.27 -12.22 39.98
N LEU A 383 -24.40 -12.55 39.34
CA LEU A 383 -24.53 -12.61 37.88
C LEU A 383 -24.39 -11.23 37.22
N ALA A 384 -24.96 -10.18 37.83
CA ALA A 384 -24.93 -8.82 37.32
C ALA A 384 -23.55 -8.14 37.46
N ARG A 385 -22.74 -8.53 38.45
CA ARG A 385 -21.37 -8.02 38.65
C ARG A 385 -20.32 -8.90 37.99
N HIS A 386 -20.25 -8.86 36.66
CA HIS A 386 -19.11 -9.43 35.96
C HIS A 386 -17.89 -8.49 36.05
N LYS A 387 -16.88 -8.88 36.83
CA LYS A 387 -15.52 -8.40 36.60
C LYS A 387 -14.93 -9.20 35.44
N PRO A 388 -14.33 -8.56 34.42
CA PRO A 388 -13.64 -9.30 33.36
C PRO A 388 -12.61 -10.26 34.00
N PRO A 389 -12.56 -11.53 33.55
CA PRO A 389 -11.66 -12.53 34.13
C PRO A 389 -10.20 -12.08 34.00
N HIS A 390 -9.48 -12.13 35.12
CA HIS A 390 -8.09 -11.75 35.15
C HIS A 390 -7.22 -13.00 34.93
N PHE A 391 -7.04 -13.35 33.65
CA PHE A 391 -6.26 -14.52 33.28
C PHE A 391 -4.80 -14.40 33.71
N ARG A 392 -4.29 -15.44 34.36
CA ARG A 392 -2.88 -15.59 34.76
C ARG A 392 -2.44 -17.03 34.56
N ARG A 393 -1.13 -17.28 34.59
CA ARG A 393 -0.60 -18.66 34.67
C ARG A 393 -1.01 -19.28 36.01
N VAL A 394 -1.70 -20.41 35.97
CA VAL A 394 -2.25 -21.10 37.13
C VAL A 394 -1.74 -22.54 37.14
N ASP A 395 -1.21 -22.95 38.30
CA ASP A 395 -0.98 -24.36 38.63
C ASP A 395 -2.29 -24.94 39.20
N ILE A 396 -3.01 -25.66 38.35
CA ILE A 396 -4.33 -26.23 38.70
C ILE A 396 -4.21 -27.23 39.85
N LYS A 397 -3.09 -27.95 39.97
CA LYS A 397 -2.90 -28.95 41.02
C LYS A 397 -2.82 -28.27 42.38
N ALA A 398 -1.91 -27.30 42.51
CA ALA A 398 -1.70 -26.57 43.75
C ALA A 398 -2.97 -25.81 44.17
N GLU A 399 -3.60 -25.13 43.22
CA GLU A 399 -4.76 -24.28 43.50
C GLU A 399 -6.03 -25.11 43.80
N THR A 400 -6.23 -26.27 43.16
CA THR A 400 -7.35 -27.19 43.50
C THR A 400 -7.14 -27.84 44.86
N ALA A 401 -5.91 -28.24 45.18
CA ALA A 401 -5.57 -28.78 46.50
C ALA A 401 -5.81 -27.74 47.62
N GLU A 402 -5.41 -26.49 47.39
CA GLU A 402 -5.67 -25.38 48.31
C GLU A 402 -7.18 -25.12 48.48
N ALA A 403 -7.95 -25.15 47.38
CA ALA A 403 -9.39 -24.97 47.44
C ALA A 403 -10.08 -26.04 48.31
N VAL A 404 -9.73 -27.33 48.11
CA VAL A 404 -10.25 -28.44 48.91
C VAL A 404 -9.84 -28.32 50.37
N ALA A 405 -8.58 -27.96 50.64
CA ALA A 405 -8.08 -27.78 52.01
C ALA A 405 -8.84 -26.67 52.75
N LYS A 406 -9.13 -25.56 52.09
CA LYS A 406 -9.94 -24.46 52.65
C LYS A 406 -11.39 -24.88 52.88
N TRP A 407 -12.00 -25.59 51.93
CA TRP A 407 -13.38 -26.06 52.07
C TRP A 407 -13.55 -26.98 53.28
N ARG A 408 -12.61 -27.90 53.51
CA ARG A 408 -12.60 -28.78 54.71
C ARG A 408 -12.56 -28.02 56.04
N GLN A 409 -12.10 -26.77 56.04
CA GLN A 409 -12.03 -25.91 57.22
C GLN A 409 -13.27 -24.99 57.37
N CYS A 410 -14.16 -24.97 56.37
CA CYS A 410 -15.34 -24.13 56.35
C CYS A 410 -16.39 -24.66 57.34
N PRO A 411 -17.06 -23.80 58.14
CA PRO A 411 -18.16 -24.21 59.02
C PRO A 411 -19.30 -24.93 58.30
N GLU A 412 -19.53 -24.57 57.04
CA GLU A 412 -20.59 -25.09 56.18
C GLU A 412 -20.30 -26.49 55.65
N HIS A 413 -19.07 -27.00 55.78
CA HIS A 413 -18.69 -28.32 55.29
C HIS A 413 -19.33 -29.45 56.11
N ASN A 414 -20.03 -30.36 55.43
CA ASN A 414 -20.56 -31.58 56.03
C ASN A 414 -19.44 -32.58 56.34
N LYS A 415 -19.03 -32.66 57.61
CA LYS A 415 -17.95 -33.56 58.08
C LYS A 415 -18.21 -35.05 57.83
N ARG A 416 -19.42 -35.45 57.45
CA ARG A 416 -19.77 -36.83 57.08
C ARG A 416 -19.47 -37.13 55.60
N VAL A 417 -19.11 -36.13 54.80
CA VAL A 417 -18.76 -36.27 53.40
C VAL A 417 -17.23 -36.24 53.24
N ALA A 418 -16.67 -37.34 52.75
CA ALA A 418 -15.24 -37.44 52.46
C ALA A 418 -14.94 -36.81 51.09
N ILE A 419 -13.91 -35.96 50.99
CA ILE A 419 -13.47 -35.39 49.71
C ILE A 419 -12.12 -35.99 49.35
N ASP A 420 -12.05 -36.81 48.32
CA ASP A 420 -10.82 -37.43 47.83
C ASP A 420 -10.32 -36.73 46.57
N LEU A 421 -9.03 -36.41 46.56
CA LEU A 421 -8.38 -35.66 45.47
C LEU A 421 -7.34 -36.56 44.80
N THR A 422 -7.55 -36.87 43.53
CA THR A 422 -6.68 -37.73 42.72
C THR A 422 -6.21 -36.97 41.48
N LEU A 423 -5.08 -36.27 41.60
CA LEU A 423 -4.53 -35.45 40.51
C LEU A 423 -3.22 -36.04 39.98
N PRO A 424 -2.99 -36.06 38.65
CA PRO A 424 -1.72 -36.48 38.06
C PRO A 424 -0.51 -35.70 38.60
N GLU A 425 0.68 -36.30 38.54
CA GLU A 425 1.92 -35.62 38.95
C GLU A 425 2.25 -34.41 38.07
N HIS A 426 1.96 -34.51 36.78
CA HIS A 426 2.20 -33.47 35.79
C HIS A 426 0.89 -33.04 35.16
N LEU A 427 0.53 -31.77 35.34
CA LEU A 427 -0.57 -31.10 34.67
C LEU A 427 -0.03 -29.85 33.96
N PRO A 428 -0.55 -29.51 32.77
CA PRO A 428 -0.14 -28.30 32.07
C PRO A 428 -0.53 -27.04 32.86
N VAL A 429 0.30 -26.01 32.75
CA VAL A 429 0.01 -24.68 33.30
C VAL A 429 -1.01 -23.99 32.40
N LEU A 430 -2.16 -23.62 32.96
CA LEU A 430 -3.24 -22.97 32.21
C LEU A 430 -3.23 -21.45 32.39
N TYR A 431 -3.74 -20.74 31.38
CA TYR A 431 -4.06 -19.32 31.49
C TYR A 431 -5.53 -19.19 31.94
N ALA A 432 -5.77 -18.93 33.23
CA ALA A 432 -7.09 -18.93 33.85
C ALA A 432 -7.20 -17.90 34.99
N ASP A 433 -8.42 -17.51 35.35
CA ASP A 433 -8.71 -16.80 36.61
C ASP A 433 -9.13 -17.81 37.67
N PHE A 434 -8.16 -18.29 38.47
CA PHE A 434 -8.46 -19.31 39.47
C PHE A 434 -9.40 -18.82 40.58
N LYS A 435 -9.53 -17.51 40.82
CA LYS A 435 -10.48 -17.02 41.84
C LYS A 435 -11.91 -17.34 41.41
N GLN A 436 -12.21 -17.22 40.11
CA GLN A 436 -13.50 -17.59 39.55
C GLN A 436 -13.69 -19.11 39.53
N LEU A 437 -12.67 -19.89 39.12
CA LEU A 437 -12.73 -21.35 39.17
C LEU A 437 -12.95 -21.90 40.57
N ARG A 438 -12.33 -21.29 41.59
CA ARG A 438 -12.52 -21.64 43.00
C ARG A 438 -13.97 -21.44 43.45
N HIS A 439 -14.61 -20.38 42.96
CA HIS A 439 -16.03 -20.15 43.23
C HIS A 439 -16.91 -21.25 42.61
N VAL A 440 -16.58 -21.67 41.38
CA VAL A 440 -17.23 -22.84 40.74
C VAL A 440 -17.04 -24.11 41.57
N LEU A 441 -15.82 -24.36 42.06
CA LEU A 441 -15.54 -25.52 42.92
C LEU A 441 -16.35 -25.49 44.22
N TYR A 442 -16.43 -24.35 44.90
CA TYR A 442 -17.20 -24.22 46.14
C TYR A 442 -18.70 -24.43 45.92
N ASN A 443 -19.27 -23.88 44.86
CA ASN A 443 -20.66 -24.15 44.50
C ASN A 443 -20.89 -25.64 44.20
N CYS A 444 -19.95 -26.28 43.51
CA CYS A 444 -20.00 -27.71 43.25
C CYS A 444 -19.91 -28.57 44.52
N PHE A 445 -19.13 -28.16 45.51
CA PHE A 445 -19.02 -28.87 46.80
C PHE A 445 -20.28 -28.68 47.62
N ALA A 446 -20.75 -27.45 47.79
CA ALA A 446 -21.95 -27.12 48.53
C ALA A 446 -23.16 -27.90 48.00
N ASN A 447 -23.42 -27.85 46.69
CA ASN A 447 -24.55 -28.55 46.08
C ASN A 447 -24.50 -30.07 46.29
N ARG A 448 -23.31 -30.67 46.27
CA ARG A 448 -23.14 -32.12 46.47
C ARG A 448 -23.34 -32.52 47.92
N GLU A 449 -22.80 -31.74 48.85
CA GLU A 449 -22.94 -32.00 50.29
C GLU A 449 -24.37 -31.80 50.79
N GLU A 450 -25.11 -30.85 50.20
CA GLU A 450 -26.53 -30.63 50.48
C GLU A 450 -27.37 -31.86 50.16
N VAL A 451 -27.13 -32.47 48.98
CA VAL A 451 -27.84 -33.68 48.54
C VAL A 451 -27.37 -34.93 49.31
N MET A 452 -26.15 -34.93 49.84
CA MET A 452 -25.57 -36.02 50.66
C MET A 452 -25.60 -35.69 52.17
N SER A 453 -26.74 -35.26 52.68
CA SER A 453 -26.90 -34.84 54.09
C SER A 453 -26.50 -35.92 55.11
N ASP A 454 -26.74 -37.19 54.79
CA ASP A 454 -26.41 -38.33 55.66
C ASP A 454 -24.95 -38.82 55.56
N GLY A 455 -24.16 -38.19 54.68
CA GLY A 455 -22.77 -38.55 54.40
C GLY A 455 -22.57 -39.14 53.01
N GLY A 456 -21.31 -39.26 52.59
CA GLY A 456 -20.97 -39.71 51.24
C GLY A 456 -19.52 -39.43 50.88
N LYS A 457 -19.21 -39.46 49.57
CA LYS A 457 -17.87 -39.20 49.07
C LYS A 457 -17.90 -38.37 47.78
N ILE A 458 -17.06 -37.34 47.72
CA ILE A 458 -16.76 -36.56 46.51
C ILE A 458 -15.34 -36.93 46.06
N THR A 459 -15.19 -37.34 44.81
CA THR A 459 -13.91 -37.66 44.17
C THR A 459 -13.60 -36.63 43.10
N ILE A 460 -12.42 -36.01 43.16
CA ILE A 460 -11.96 -34.98 42.23
C ILE A 460 -10.77 -35.52 41.46
N CYS A 461 -10.90 -35.62 40.14
CA CYS A 461 -9.85 -36.09 39.23
C CYS A 461 -9.54 -35.04 38.16
N ALA A 462 -8.31 -35.02 37.65
CA ALA A 462 -7.95 -34.19 36.50
C ALA A 462 -7.32 -35.05 35.40
N GLN A 463 -7.63 -34.74 34.14
CA GLN A 463 -7.01 -35.37 32.98
C GLN A 463 -6.78 -34.36 31.85
N GLU A 464 -5.67 -34.50 31.16
CA GLU A 464 -5.39 -33.74 29.93
C GLU A 464 -6.13 -34.39 28.76
N LEU A 465 -6.74 -33.56 27.91
CA LEU A 465 -7.46 -33.95 26.71
C LEU A 465 -6.73 -33.43 25.46
N ALA A 466 -7.02 -34.06 24.31
CA ALA A 466 -6.48 -33.61 23.04
C ALA A 466 -6.87 -32.14 22.74
N GLY A 467 -5.92 -31.38 22.18
CA GLY A 467 -6.13 -29.98 21.79
C GLY A 467 -5.95 -28.97 22.92
N GLU A 468 -4.95 -29.16 23.79
CA GLU A 468 -4.57 -28.23 24.88
C GLU A 468 -5.70 -27.97 25.89
N ARG A 469 -6.50 -28.99 26.17
CA ARG A 469 -7.63 -28.90 27.12
C ARG A 469 -7.33 -29.70 28.37
N LEU A 470 -7.77 -29.19 29.51
CA LEU A 470 -7.74 -29.90 30.79
C LEU A 470 -9.18 -30.14 31.25
N GLU A 471 -9.49 -31.37 31.62
CA GLU A 471 -10.74 -31.74 32.27
C GLU A 471 -10.50 -31.89 33.78
N LEU A 472 -11.32 -31.21 34.59
CA LEU A 472 -11.42 -31.42 36.02
C LEU A 472 -12.79 -32.05 36.30
N ARG A 473 -12.80 -33.30 36.76
CA ARG A 473 -13.99 -34.13 36.96
C ARG A 473 -14.30 -34.26 38.45
N LEU A 474 -15.55 -33.96 38.82
CA LEU A 474 -16.05 -34.10 40.19
C LEU A 474 -17.18 -35.12 40.20
N THR A 475 -16.99 -36.23 40.91
CA THR A 475 -17.95 -37.33 41.04
C THR A 475 -18.37 -37.49 42.49
N ASP A 476 -19.66 -37.58 42.76
CA ASP A 476 -20.21 -37.84 44.09
C ASP A 476 -20.92 -39.20 44.18
N THR A 477 -21.19 -39.63 45.42
CA THR A 477 -21.95 -40.85 45.72
C THR A 477 -23.39 -40.56 46.14
N GLY A 478 -23.93 -39.40 45.74
CA GLY A 478 -25.29 -39.03 46.06
C GLY A 478 -26.34 -39.89 45.34
N PRO A 479 -27.63 -39.75 45.70
CA PRO A 479 -28.75 -40.47 45.08
C PRO A 479 -28.92 -40.23 43.56
N GLY A 480 -28.13 -39.34 42.96
CA GLY A 480 -28.27 -38.90 41.58
C GLY A 480 -29.35 -37.83 41.42
N VAL A 481 -29.59 -37.40 40.18
CA VAL A 481 -30.71 -36.54 39.78
C VAL A 481 -31.81 -37.40 39.18
#